data_AF-A0A6I5EI19-F1
#
_entry.id   AF-A0A6I5EI19-F1
#
_cell.length_a   1.000
_cell.length_b   1.000
_cell.length_c   1.000
_cell.angle_alpha   90.00
_cell.angle_beta   90.00
_cell.angle_gamma   90.00
#
_symmetry.space_group_name_H-M   'P 1'
#
loop_
_entity.id
_entity.type
_entity.pdbx_description
1 polymer ?
#
loop_
_entity_poly.entity_id
_entity_poly.type
_entity_poly.pdbx_seq_one_letter_code
_entity_poly.pdbx_strand_id
1 'polypeptide(L)'
;MRTRRRPTAAAVLGCALLFTAAACASDEPSDSDRPQRPTAGKAAAHPDSGDFNGDGFDDFADIVESTSKDKEKYAATLVVVYGSREGLNTATAQRTPAGSRPFSMFMSPLLRTDLDGDGFTDLVGGRGVNETVSEPFALFGGAHGLGPARRLGLPDGFRPLAAADFDGDGSVDLLDGGHGGSGDPNSTGKGSDGLLLYGPFDRAGKPKRQAVLDLGQHGYATPATATTGDFDGDGRAEVVFTYSFDPEEDETAPADLHGVGYYEGGGRGLVRDTRQEARIGALAGTDDGLRTPVAGDADGDGLTDLLVPTQLAVAPADMPGAGGALTILYGAKSGLNTGRKETVIGGMDTADRRRVDFGSSPSVGDVDADGKPDIVVNTPGFRRHDGKVTLLPGGADGAQSLAGEQVVDARTGGLPGTPNPYYWNAFGHRPPLLDVDDDGHADAVVFGPLYEKRKGAYLVLRGTDDGFDPKKVQLFTPDAIGVPLRLK
;
A
#
# COMPACT_ATOMS: atom_id res chain seq x y z
N MET A 1 -34.73 90.97 11.08
CA MET A 1 -34.02 91.82 10.09
C MET A 1 -32.52 91.61 10.21
N ARG A 2 -31.93 91.04 9.15
CA ARG A 2 -30.62 91.31 8.52
C ARG A 2 -29.36 91.45 9.41
N THR A 3 -28.49 90.45 9.51
CA THR A 3 -27.45 89.94 8.55
C THR A 3 -26.23 90.83 8.36
N ARG A 4 -25.04 90.29 8.67
CA ARG A 4 -23.72 90.77 8.25
C ARG A 4 -23.10 89.80 7.23
N ARG A 5 -22.41 90.38 6.25
CA ARG A 5 -21.53 89.71 5.26
C ARG A 5 -20.07 89.74 5.73
N ARG A 6 -19.26 88.80 5.25
CA ARG A 6 -17.86 88.96 4.78
C ARG A 6 -17.39 87.68 4.04
N PRO A 7 -16.31 87.69 3.25
CA PRO A 7 -16.30 87.21 1.87
C PRO A 7 -15.39 86.00 1.58
N THR A 8 -15.32 85.67 0.28
CA THR A 8 -14.91 84.48 -0.49
C THR A 8 -13.42 84.28 -0.80
N ALA A 9 -13.00 83.02 -1.05
CA ALA A 9 -12.28 82.48 -2.23
C ALA A 9 -12.05 80.95 -2.03
N ALA A 10 -12.72 80.03 -2.75
CA ALA A 10 -12.55 79.49 -4.11
C ALA A 10 -11.70 78.19 -4.19
N ALA A 11 -12.31 77.04 -4.57
CA ALA A 11 -11.63 75.89 -5.24
C ALA A 11 -12.62 74.83 -5.80
N VAL A 12 -12.53 74.65 -7.14
CA VAL A 12 -12.61 73.43 -7.99
C VAL A 12 -13.80 72.45 -7.88
N LEU A 13 -14.53 72.33 -9.01
CA LEU A 13 -15.49 71.26 -9.36
C LEU A 13 -14.77 70.02 -9.90
N GLY A 14 -15.19 68.82 -9.46
CA GLY A 14 -14.92 67.54 -10.10
C GLY A 14 -16.18 66.67 -10.08
N CYS A 15 -16.70 66.32 -11.26
CA CYS A 15 -17.89 65.48 -11.45
C CYS A 15 -17.64 64.03 -11.04
N ALA A 16 -18.49 63.47 -10.17
CA ALA A 16 -18.55 62.04 -9.90
C ALA A 16 -19.72 61.41 -10.69
N LEU A 17 -19.40 60.44 -11.55
CA LEU A 17 -20.33 59.57 -12.25
C LEU A 17 -20.80 58.45 -11.30
N LEU A 18 -22.12 58.31 -11.16
CA LEU A 18 -22.77 57.22 -10.44
C LEU A 18 -22.81 55.96 -11.33
N PHE A 19 -22.16 54.88 -10.91
CA PHE A 19 -22.39 53.53 -11.43
C PHE A 19 -23.22 52.74 -10.40
N THR A 20 -24.43 52.35 -10.78
CA THR A 20 -25.23 51.35 -10.07
C THR A 20 -24.66 49.96 -10.35
N ALA A 21 -24.01 49.35 -9.37
CA ALA A 21 -23.59 47.95 -9.45
C ALA A 21 -24.79 47.04 -9.11
N ALA A 22 -25.19 46.20 -10.06
CA ALA A 22 -26.06 45.06 -9.80
C ALA A 22 -25.27 44.04 -8.98
N ALA A 23 -25.80 43.65 -7.83
CA ALA A 23 -25.24 42.58 -7.00
C ALA A 23 -25.47 41.23 -7.72
N CYS A 24 -24.42 40.69 -8.33
CA CYS A 24 -24.34 39.26 -8.58
C CYS A 24 -24.00 38.61 -7.24
N ALA A 25 -24.96 37.92 -6.63
CA ALA A 25 -24.66 36.99 -5.56
C ALA A 25 -23.78 35.88 -6.15
N SER A 26 -22.49 35.92 -5.82
CA SER A 26 -21.63 34.75 -5.94
C SER A 26 -22.01 33.80 -4.81
N ASP A 27 -22.45 32.59 -5.15
CA ASP A 27 -22.50 31.48 -4.21
C ASP A 27 -21.09 31.26 -3.67
N GLU A 28 -20.79 31.78 -2.47
CA GLU A 28 -19.66 31.26 -1.71
C GLU A 28 -20.01 29.82 -1.32
N PRO A 29 -19.12 28.85 -1.56
CA PRO A 29 -19.33 27.49 -1.07
C PRO A 29 -19.50 27.56 0.45
N SER A 30 -20.55 26.91 0.97
CA SER A 30 -20.80 26.84 2.41
C SER A 30 -19.60 26.26 3.15
N ASP A 31 -19.44 26.57 4.44
CA ASP A 31 -18.37 26.03 5.30
C ASP A 31 -18.26 24.48 5.28
N SER A 32 -19.28 23.79 4.77
CA SER A 32 -19.32 22.34 4.53
C SER A 32 -18.51 21.84 3.33
N ASP A 33 -18.05 22.71 2.43
CA ASP A 33 -17.35 22.34 1.18
C ASP A 33 -15.81 22.44 1.30
N ARG A 34 -15.29 22.93 2.43
CA ARG A 34 -13.84 22.92 2.69
C ARG A 34 -13.46 21.55 3.28
N PRO A 35 -12.34 20.93 2.82
CA PRO A 35 -11.81 19.74 3.46
C PRO A 35 -11.65 19.98 4.95
N GLN A 36 -12.23 19.10 5.76
CA GLN A 36 -12.06 19.14 7.20
C GLN A 36 -10.64 18.73 7.55
N ARG A 37 -10.09 19.32 8.60
CA ARG A 37 -8.80 18.90 9.14
C ARG A 37 -9.04 17.67 10.03
N PRO A 38 -8.22 16.61 9.94
CA PRO A 38 -8.33 15.48 10.85
C PRO A 38 -8.04 15.90 12.30
N THR A 39 -8.45 15.05 13.22
CA THR A 39 -8.28 15.26 14.66
C THR A 39 -6.80 15.37 15.01
N ALA A 40 -6.51 16.10 16.09
CA ALA A 40 -5.14 16.30 16.51
C ALA A 40 -4.64 15.08 17.31
N GLY A 41 -3.58 14.42 16.85
CA GLY A 41 -2.91 13.34 17.57
C GLY A 41 -1.56 13.74 18.18
N LYS A 42 -0.74 12.74 18.53
CA LYS A 42 0.53 12.90 19.25
C LYS A 42 1.61 11.96 18.72
N ALA A 43 2.85 12.45 18.74
CA ALA A 43 4.01 11.65 18.41
C ALA A 43 4.20 10.47 19.38
N ALA A 44 4.66 9.34 18.85
CA ALA A 44 5.04 8.14 19.60
C ALA A 44 6.48 7.72 19.28
N ALA A 45 7.14 7.01 20.19
CA ALA A 45 8.50 6.50 19.93
C ALA A 45 8.52 5.38 18.87
N HIS A 46 7.41 4.64 18.78
CA HIS A 46 7.15 3.63 17.77
C HIS A 46 5.74 3.93 17.24
N PRO A 47 5.60 4.84 16.25
CA PRO A 47 4.29 5.18 15.71
C PRO A 47 3.67 3.99 14.99
N ASP A 48 2.34 3.89 15.06
CA ASP A 48 1.61 2.92 14.27
C ASP A 48 1.69 3.28 12.78
N SER A 49 2.08 2.34 11.94
CA SER A 49 2.12 2.52 10.49
C SER A 49 0.74 2.80 9.88
N GLY A 50 -0.33 2.45 10.59
CA GLY A 50 -1.72 2.75 10.25
C GLY A 50 -2.10 4.21 10.47
N ASP A 51 -1.58 4.88 11.50
CA ASP A 51 -2.03 6.19 12.00
C ASP A 51 -1.01 7.32 11.67
N PHE A 52 -1.31 8.15 10.68
CA PHE A 52 -0.39 9.21 10.22
C PHE A 52 -0.38 10.43 11.13
N ASN A 53 -1.40 10.62 11.97
CA ASN A 53 -1.52 11.77 12.85
C ASN A 53 -1.36 11.47 14.35
N GLY A 54 -1.25 10.20 14.73
CA GLY A 54 -1.09 9.72 16.09
C GLY A 54 -2.32 9.96 16.96
N ASP A 55 -3.52 9.94 16.39
CA ASP A 55 -4.78 10.19 17.12
C ASP A 55 -5.47 8.94 17.66
N GLY A 56 -4.94 7.76 17.34
CA GLY A 56 -5.42 6.45 17.78
C GLY A 56 -6.39 5.78 16.81
N PHE A 57 -6.72 6.41 15.67
CA PHE A 57 -7.52 5.79 14.63
C PHE A 57 -6.66 5.53 13.39
N ASP A 58 -6.74 4.33 12.84
CA ASP A 58 -5.96 4.02 11.65
C ASP A 58 -6.47 4.74 10.40
N ASP A 59 -5.52 5.13 9.55
CA ASP A 59 -5.75 5.90 8.34
C ASP A 59 -5.57 5.07 7.06
N PHE A 60 -6.49 5.29 6.13
CA PHE A 60 -6.48 4.61 4.85
C PHE A 60 -5.79 5.44 3.75
N ALA A 61 -4.89 4.81 3.01
CA ALA A 61 -4.22 5.38 1.85
C ALA A 61 -4.35 4.46 0.63
N ASP A 62 -4.70 5.01 -0.53
CA ASP A 62 -4.80 4.27 -1.78
C ASP A 62 -4.47 5.13 -3.00
N ILE A 63 -4.19 4.49 -4.13
CA ILE A 63 -3.99 5.16 -5.40
C ILE A 63 -5.22 4.95 -6.29
N VAL A 64 -5.90 6.05 -6.61
CA VAL A 64 -7.01 6.06 -7.56
C VAL A 64 -6.48 6.45 -8.94
N GLU A 65 -6.52 5.50 -9.88
CA GLU A 65 -6.24 5.76 -11.29
C GLU A 65 -7.54 6.08 -12.04
N SER A 66 -7.58 7.24 -12.67
CA SER A 66 -8.76 7.68 -13.41
C SER A 66 -8.40 8.21 -14.79
N THR A 67 -9.15 7.79 -15.80
CA THR A 67 -8.99 8.22 -17.20
C THR A 67 -9.69 9.55 -17.48
N SER A 68 -9.20 10.29 -18.46
CA SER A 68 -9.84 11.51 -18.95
C SER A 68 -11.17 11.23 -19.65
N LYS A 69 -11.99 12.28 -19.86
CA LYS A 69 -13.29 12.17 -20.56
C LYS A 69 -13.18 11.54 -21.96
N ASP A 70 -12.10 11.84 -22.68
CA ASP A 70 -11.79 11.32 -24.01
C ASP A 70 -11.04 9.98 -23.98
N LYS A 71 -10.69 9.47 -22.80
CA LYS A 71 -9.94 8.21 -22.57
C LYS A 71 -8.51 8.17 -23.12
N GLU A 72 -8.01 9.30 -23.61
CA GLU A 72 -6.66 9.39 -24.19
C GLU A 72 -5.57 9.63 -23.13
N LYS A 73 -5.95 9.92 -21.88
CA LYS A 73 -5.04 10.21 -20.77
C LYS A 73 -5.55 9.54 -19.50
N TYR A 74 -4.66 9.28 -18.57
CA TYR A 74 -5.02 9.00 -17.19
C TYR A 74 -4.04 9.67 -16.23
N ALA A 75 -4.48 9.83 -15.00
CA ALA A 75 -3.67 10.32 -13.90
C ALA A 75 -3.95 9.48 -12.67
N ALA A 76 -2.89 9.17 -11.92
CA ALA A 76 -2.99 8.58 -10.60
C ALA A 76 -3.09 9.68 -9.54
N THR A 77 -3.97 9.50 -8.56
CA THR A 77 -4.09 10.37 -7.38
C THR A 77 -3.99 9.50 -6.13
N LEU A 78 -3.00 9.79 -5.28
CA LEU A 78 -2.93 9.24 -3.94
C LEU A 78 -3.99 9.94 -3.10
N VAL A 79 -4.86 9.15 -2.50
CA VAL A 79 -5.88 9.60 -1.54
C VAL A 79 -5.51 9.08 -0.16
N VAL A 80 -5.66 9.94 0.85
CA VAL A 80 -5.55 9.57 2.26
C VAL A 80 -6.83 10.00 2.95
N VAL A 81 -7.48 9.08 3.67
CA VAL A 81 -8.72 9.31 4.39
C VAL A 81 -8.48 8.94 5.84
N TYR A 82 -8.71 9.90 6.75
CA TYR A 82 -8.35 9.71 8.15
C TYR A 82 -9.41 8.93 8.90
N GLY A 83 -8.97 8.10 9.85
CA GLY A 83 -9.80 7.36 10.78
C GLY A 83 -10.59 8.27 11.73
N SER A 84 -11.62 7.71 12.35
CA SER A 84 -12.40 8.37 13.40
C SER A 84 -13.28 7.34 14.10
N ARG A 85 -13.90 7.72 15.23
CA ARG A 85 -14.86 6.86 15.94
C ARG A 85 -16.02 6.34 15.08
N GLU A 86 -16.36 7.03 13.99
CA GLU A 86 -17.39 6.59 13.05
C GLU A 86 -16.81 5.86 11.81
N GLY A 87 -15.51 5.61 11.79
CA GLY A 87 -14.72 5.06 10.68
C GLY A 87 -14.03 6.10 9.84
N LEU A 88 -13.72 5.74 8.60
CA LEU A 88 -13.00 6.62 7.68
C LEU A 88 -13.82 7.88 7.35
N ASN A 89 -13.32 9.06 7.74
CA ASN A 89 -14.03 10.31 7.52
C ASN A 89 -13.66 10.92 6.16
N THR A 90 -14.51 10.71 5.15
CA THR A 90 -14.28 11.22 3.78
C THR A 90 -14.15 12.74 3.68
N ALA A 91 -14.65 13.50 4.66
CA ALA A 91 -14.50 14.97 4.68
C ALA A 91 -13.06 15.41 4.96
N THR A 92 -12.23 14.54 5.54
CA THR A 92 -10.80 14.78 5.81
C THR A 92 -9.90 14.36 4.66
N ALA A 93 -10.47 13.85 3.56
CA ALA A 93 -9.71 13.24 2.48
C ALA A 93 -8.68 14.21 1.88
N GLN A 94 -7.40 13.82 1.97
CA GLN A 94 -6.27 14.50 1.36
C GLN A 94 -5.95 13.85 0.01
N ARG A 95 -5.55 14.67 -0.96
CA ARG A 95 -5.31 14.24 -2.36
C ARG A 95 -3.96 14.74 -2.82
N THR A 96 -3.15 13.83 -3.33
CA THR A 96 -1.84 14.12 -3.91
C THR A 96 -1.79 13.58 -5.34
N PRO A 97 -1.75 14.44 -6.36
CA PRO A 97 -1.62 13.97 -7.74
C PRO A 97 -0.21 13.42 -7.99
N ALA A 98 -0.10 12.37 -8.79
CA ALA A 98 1.19 11.85 -9.26
C ALA A 98 1.95 12.86 -10.14
N GLY A 99 1.24 13.83 -10.72
CA GLY A 99 1.82 14.88 -11.54
C GLY A 99 0.77 15.57 -12.39
N SER A 100 1.16 16.66 -13.06
CA SER A 100 0.28 17.42 -13.97
C SER A 100 0.35 16.94 -15.43
N ARG A 101 1.27 16.04 -15.75
CA ARG A 101 1.47 15.51 -17.11
C ARG A 101 0.53 14.31 -17.36
N PRO A 102 0.09 14.08 -18.61
CA PRO A 102 -0.58 12.83 -18.96
C PRO A 102 0.27 11.63 -18.56
N PHE A 103 -0.37 10.54 -18.11
CA PHE A 103 0.30 9.30 -17.71
C PHE A 103 1.24 9.44 -16.51
N SER A 104 1.01 10.47 -15.66
CA SER A 104 1.71 10.56 -14.37
C SER A 104 1.18 9.49 -13.42
N MET A 105 2.09 8.71 -12.83
CA MET A 105 1.78 7.59 -11.95
C MET A 105 2.68 7.58 -10.70
N PHE A 106 2.22 6.89 -9.65
CA PHE A 106 3.07 6.43 -8.56
C PHE A 106 3.70 5.12 -8.98
N MET A 107 5.03 5.06 -8.93
CA MET A 107 5.83 4.05 -9.62
C MET A 107 6.72 3.26 -8.66
N SER A 108 6.47 3.42 -7.36
CA SER A 108 7.03 2.60 -6.29
C SER A 108 5.92 2.26 -5.29
N PRO A 109 6.16 1.30 -4.39
CA PRO A 109 5.32 1.13 -3.20
C PRO A 109 5.19 2.45 -2.42
N LEU A 110 4.06 2.61 -1.72
CA LEU A 110 3.86 3.65 -0.73
C LEU A 110 4.27 3.08 0.63
N LEU A 111 5.44 3.50 1.10
CA LEU A 111 6.04 3.04 2.35
C LEU A 111 5.48 3.87 3.49
N ARG A 112 4.89 3.20 4.50
CA ARG A 112 4.39 3.79 5.74
C ARG A 112 5.47 3.67 6.80
N THR A 113 6.10 4.78 7.19
CA THR A 113 7.28 4.76 8.06
C THR A 113 7.56 6.12 8.68
N ASP A 114 8.18 6.20 9.85
CA ASP A 114 8.69 7.46 10.42
C ASP A 114 10.07 7.78 9.84
N LEU A 115 10.12 8.50 8.71
CA LEU A 115 11.35 8.72 7.95
C LEU A 115 12.29 9.71 8.68
N ASP A 116 11.72 10.73 9.31
CA ASP A 116 12.50 11.80 9.96
C ASP A 116 12.64 11.64 11.49
N GLY A 117 12.06 10.59 12.07
CA GLY A 117 12.19 10.23 13.48
C GLY A 117 11.42 11.18 14.41
N ASP A 118 10.36 11.82 13.92
CA ASP A 118 9.57 12.79 14.69
C ASP A 118 8.41 12.15 15.48
N GLY A 119 8.24 10.84 15.32
CA GLY A 119 7.25 10.03 16.00
C GLY A 119 5.87 10.04 15.36
N PHE A 120 5.73 10.51 14.13
CA PHE A 120 4.53 10.35 13.30
C PHE A 120 4.84 9.49 12.08
N THR A 121 3.85 8.73 11.60
CA THR A 121 4.03 7.94 10.38
C THR A 121 3.98 8.84 9.14
N ASP A 122 4.99 8.71 8.28
CA ASP A 122 5.07 9.36 6.97
C ASP A 122 4.61 8.41 5.85
N LEU A 123 4.32 8.99 4.68
CA LEU A 123 4.19 8.25 3.42
C LEU A 123 5.33 8.59 2.46
N VAL A 124 6.16 7.60 2.15
CA VAL A 124 7.31 7.73 1.25
C VAL A 124 7.06 6.95 -0.04
N GLY A 125 7.42 7.53 -1.19
CA GLY A 125 7.29 6.83 -2.47
C GLY A 125 7.97 7.56 -3.62
N GLY A 126 7.76 7.05 -4.82
CA GLY A 126 8.30 7.56 -6.07
C GLY A 126 7.20 7.78 -7.10
N ARG A 127 7.25 8.90 -7.81
CA ARG A 127 6.32 9.21 -8.92
C ARG A 127 7.06 9.52 -10.21
N GLY A 128 6.35 9.37 -11.31
CA GLY A 128 6.95 9.35 -12.63
C GLY A 128 5.98 9.54 -13.78
N VAL A 129 6.53 9.51 -14.99
CA VAL A 129 5.79 9.53 -16.26
C VAL A 129 6.34 8.44 -17.17
N ASN A 130 5.48 7.82 -17.98
CA ASN A 130 5.86 6.77 -18.94
C ASN A 130 6.77 5.70 -18.30
N GLU A 131 6.34 5.15 -17.15
CA GLU A 131 7.04 4.04 -16.45
C GLU A 131 8.45 4.39 -15.94
N THR A 132 8.84 5.66 -15.97
CA THR A 132 10.12 6.14 -15.43
C THR A 132 9.89 6.88 -14.13
N VAL A 133 10.38 6.34 -13.01
CA VAL A 133 10.44 7.08 -11.74
C VAL A 133 11.37 8.26 -11.91
N SER A 134 10.87 9.45 -11.58
CA SER A 134 11.63 10.70 -11.74
C SER A 134 11.66 11.56 -10.48
N GLU A 135 10.85 11.24 -9.47
CA GLU A 135 10.75 12.02 -8.25
C GLU A 135 10.42 11.16 -7.03
N PRO A 136 11.41 10.82 -6.17
CA PRO A 136 11.12 10.35 -4.82
C PRO A 136 10.55 11.49 -3.96
N PHE A 137 9.58 11.18 -3.12
CA PHE A 137 8.88 12.13 -2.27
C PHE A 137 8.51 11.53 -0.91
N ALA A 138 8.25 12.40 0.06
CA ALA A 138 7.57 12.06 1.30
C ALA A 138 6.39 13.01 1.54
N LEU A 139 5.32 12.51 2.14
CA LEU A 139 4.36 13.31 2.88
C LEU A 139 4.68 13.09 4.34
N PHE A 140 5.19 14.12 5.03
CA PHE A 140 5.57 13.99 6.42
C PHE A 140 4.33 14.02 7.32
N GLY A 141 4.21 13.04 8.21
CA GLY A 141 3.23 12.96 9.27
C GLY A 141 3.31 14.14 10.23
N GLY A 142 2.32 14.21 11.09
CA GLY A 142 2.22 15.26 12.08
C GLY A 142 0.87 15.25 12.76
N ALA A 143 0.78 15.97 13.87
CA ALA A 143 -0.41 15.95 14.73
C ALA A 143 -1.74 16.19 14.00
N HIS A 144 -1.79 16.78 12.80
CA HIS A 144 -3.03 16.98 12.05
C HIS A 144 -2.99 16.33 10.66
N GLY A 145 -2.33 15.20 10.58
CA GLY A 145 -2.16 14.44 9.35
C GLY A 145 -0.95 14.87 8.54
N LEU A 146 -0.83 14.19 7.42
CA LEU A 146 0.22 14.32 6.44
C LEU A 146 0.32 15.74 5.85
N GLY A 147 1.53 16.26 5.80
CA GLY A 147 1.88 17.48 5.09
C GLY A 147 1.77 17.35 3.55
N PRO A 148 2.01 18.44 2.81
CA PRO A 148 2.08 18.39 1.36
C PRO A 148 3.27 17.52 0.91
N ALA A 149 3.11 16.83 -0.23
CA ALA A 149 4.19 16.04 -0.81
C ALA A 149 5.44 16.89 -1.06
N ARG A 150 6.56 16.44 -0.52
CA ARG A 150 7.88 17.07 -0.64
C ARG A 150 8.82 16.14 -1.36
N ARG A 151 9.44 16.64 -2.43
CA ARG A 151 10.53 15.94 -3.11
C ARG A 151 11.69 15.70 -2.14
N LEU A 152 12.18 14.46 -2.11
CA LEU A 152 13.37 14.09 -1.36
C LEU A 152 14.61 14.27 -2.22
N GLY A 153 15.68 14.81 -1.63
CA GLY A 153 17.00 14.97 -2.21
C GLY A 153 17.83 13.69 -2.16
N LEU A 154 17.22 12.55 -2.52
CA LEU A 154 17.89 11.26 -2.61
C LEU A 154 18.86 11.24 -3.82
N PRO A 155 19.83 10.31 -3.85
CA PRO A 155 20.70 10.12 -4.99
C PRO A 155 19.93 9.97 -6.31
N ASP A 156 20.54 10.43 -7.40
CA ASP A 156 19.90 10.40 -8.72
C ASP A 156 19.52 8.97 -9.12
N GLY A 157 18.28 8.79 -9.55
CA GLY A 157 17.75 7.49 -9.94
C GLY A 157 17.22 6.64 -8.77
N PHE A 158 17.38 7.06 -7.51
CA PHE A 158 16.90 6.28 -6.37
C PHE A 158 15.38 6.04 -6.40
N ARG A 159 14.97 4.78 -6.25
CA ARG A 159 13.56 4.37 -6.15
C ARG A 159 13.32 3.68 -4.80
N PRO A 160 12.53 4.29 -3.89
CA PRO A 160 12.20 3.64 -2.62
C PRO A 160 11.43 2.33 -2.88
N LEU A 161 12.05 1.19 -2.55
CA LEU A 161 11.46 -0.13 -2.71
C LEU A 161 11.00 -0.70 -1.36
N ALA A 162 11.75 -0.44 -0.29
CA ALA A 162 11.40 -0.79 1.08
C ALA A 162 11.95 0.22 2.10
N ALA A 163 11.37 0.21 3.31
CA ALA A 163 11.81 0.99 4.45
C ALA A 163 11.78 0.11 5.71
N ALA A 164 12.88 0.07 6.46
CA ALA A 164 13.03 -0.68 7.70
C ALA A 164 14.31 -0.25 8.44
N ASP A 165 14.52 -0.70 9.67
CA ASP A 165 15.79 -0.50 10.39
C ASP A 165 16.76 -1.64 10.08
N PHE A 166 17.57 -1.51 9.01
CA PHE A 166 18.45 -2.60 8.59
C PHE A 166 19.75 -2.68 9.40
N ASP A 167 20.15 -1.62 10.13
CA ASP A 167 21.36 -1.65 10.97
C ASP A 167 21.09 -1.79 12.47
N GLY A 168 19.83 -1.70 12.89
CA GLY A 168 19.38 -1.85 14.27
C GLY A 168 19.69 -0.62 15.11
N ASP A 169 19.78 0.57 14.50
CA ASP A 169 20.09 1.83 15.20
C ASP A 169 18.84 2.59 15.68
N GLY A 170 17.64 2.06 15.38
CA GLY A 170 16.34 2.63 15.72
C GLY A 170 15.85 3.67 14.72
N SER A 171 16.61 3.97 13.67
CA SER A 171 16.19 4.87 12.59
C SER A 171 15.73 4.06 11.38
N VAL A 172 14.76 4.61 10.65
CA VAL A 172 14.35 4.04 9.37
C VAL A 172 15.45 4.25 8.33
N ASP A 173 15.73 3.20 7.57
CA ASP A 173 16.57 3.21 6.38
C ASP A 173 15.71 3.05 5.11
N LEU A 174 16.19 3.50 3.96
CA LEU A 174 15.54 3.33 2.65
C LEU A 174 16.36 2.44 1.72
N LEU A 175 15.69 1.50 1.06
CA LEU A 175 16.29 0.53 0.15
C LEU A 175 15.81 0.75 -1.29
N ASP A 176 16.74 0.76 -2.24
CA ASP A 176 16.52 0.67 -3.69
C ASP A 176 17.16 -0.62 -4.24
N GLY A 177 16.41 -1.37 -5.03
CA GLY A 177 16.85 -2.61 -5.66
C GLY A 177 17.78 -2.41 -6.87
N GLY A 178 17.91 -1.18 -7.36
CA GLY A 178 18.60 -0.86 -8.61
C GLY A 178 17.65 -0.90 -9.82
N HIS A 179 18.19 -0.63 -11.01
CA HIS A 179 17.41 -0.52 -12.25
C HIS A 179 17.96 -1.44 -13.33
N GLY A 180 17.10 -1.89 -14.23
CA GLY A 180 17.53 -2.62 -15.43
C GLY A 180 17.79 -4.10 -15.18
N GLY A 181 18.14 -4.82 -16.24
CA GLY A 181 18.05 -6.26 -16.25
C GLY A 181 16.59 -6.69 -16.11
N SER A 182 15.87 -6.82 -17.23
CA SER A 182 14.50 -7.35 -17.24
C SER A 182 14.47 -8.85 -17.58
N GLY A 183 15.64 -9.48 -17.70
CA GLY A 183 15.79 -10.77 -18.37
C GLY A 183 15.40 -10.78 -19.86
N ASP A 184 14.97 -9.64 -20.43
CA ASP A 184 14.64 -9.56 -21.85
C ASP A 184 15.95 -9.41 -22.66
N PRO A 185 16.30 -10.38 -23.54
CA PRO A 185 17.50 -10.30 -24.37
C PRO A 185 17.51 -9.09 -25.32
N ASN A 186 16.36 -8.44 -25.52
CA ASN A 186 16.21 -7.23 -26.34
C ASN A 186 16.30 -5.93 -25.53
N SER A 187 16.42 -6.00 -24.20
CA SER A 187 16.59 -4.84 -23.34
C SER A 187 18.00 -4.25 -23.48
N THR A 188 18.09 -2.94 -23.69
CA THR A 188 19.35 -2.25 -24.05
C THR A 188 19.99 -1.47 -22.90
N GLY A 189 19.39 -1.50 -21.71
CA GLY A 189 19.90 -0.80 -20.53
C GLY A 189 20.84 -1.69 -19.70
N LYS A 190 22.07 -1.22 -19.44
CA LYS A 190 22.90 -1.82 -18.39
C LYS A 190 22.22 -1.61 -17.03
N GLY A 191 22.12 -2.68 -16.24
CA GLY A 191 21.61 -2.57 -14.88
C GLY A 191 22.44 -1.59 -14.03
N SER A 192 21.81 -0.97 -13.02
CA SER A 192 22.48 -0.22 -11.97
C SER A 192 22.49 -1.02 -10.67
N ASP A 193 23.51 -0.79 -9.85
CA ASP A 193 23.56 -1.32 -8.50
C ASP A 193 22.37 -0.83 -7.66
N GLY A 194 22.01 -1.62 -6.65
CA GLY A 194 21.09 -1.21 -5.60
C GLY A 194 21.76 -0.26 -4.62
N LEU A 195 20.96 0.41 -3.79
CA LEU A 195 21.45 1.35 -2.80
C LEU A 195 20.67 1.22 -1.49
N LEU A 196 21.39 1.14 -0.38
CA LEU A 196 20.84 1.24 0.97
C LEU A 196 21.26 2.57 1.58
N LEU A 197 20.28 3.39 1.93
CA LEU A 197 20.43 4.69 2.56
C LEU A 197 20.07 4.57 4.03
N TYR A 198 21.03 4.83 4.92
CA TYR A 198 20.81 4.69 6.34
C TYR A 198 20.31 5.98 6.97
N GLY A 199 19.32 5.83 7.84
CA GLY A 199 18.77 6.89 8.66
C GLY A 199 19.71 7.36 9.78
N PRO A 200 19.28 8.36 10.56
CA PRO A 200 18.05 9.12 10.36
C PRO A 200 18.15 10.05 9.14
N PHE A 201 17.00 10.37 8.55
CA PHE A 201 16.90 11.34 7.47
C PHE A 201 16.48 12.71 8.00
N ASP A 202 16.96 13.78 7.36
CA ASP A 202 16.29 15.08 7.52
C ASP A 202 15.06 15.18 6.60
N ARG A 203 14.19 16.17 6.82
CA ARG A 203 13.03 16.39 5.93
C ARG A 203 13.39 16.75 4.49
N ALA A 204 14.66 17.01 4.17
CA ALA A 204 15.13 17.15 2.79
C ALA A 204 15.48 15.78 2.16
N GLY A 205 15.45 14.70 2.92
CA GLY A 205 15.78 13.34 2.48
C GLY A 205 17.27 13.03 2.55
N LYS A 206 18.09 13.81 3.27
CA LYS A 206 19.52 13.51 3.35
C LYS A 206 19.76 12.35 4.34
N PRO A 207 20.35 11.22 3.90
CA PRO A 207 20.69 10.11 4.80
C PRO A 207 21.94 10.40 5.63
N LYS A 208 22.14 9.63 6.70
CA LYS A 208 23.37 9.62 7.52
C LYS A 208 24.56 9.04 6.75
N ARG A 209 24.34 7.94 6.03
CA ARG A 209 25.33 7.22 5.21
C ARG A 209 24.63 6.35 4.17
N GLN A 210 25.41 5.75 3.27
CA GLN A 210 24.87 4.84 2.25
C GLN A 210 25.81 3.66 1.99
N ALA A 211 25.27 2.56 1.47
CA ALA A 211 26.00 1.40 0.97
C ALA A 211 25.49 1.01 -0.42
N VAL A 212 26.40 0.70 -1.34
CA VAL A 212 26.08 0.16 -2.66
C VAL A 212 25.84 -1.34 -2.52
N LEU A 213 24.82 -1.86 -3.20
CA LEU A 213 24.42 -3.26 -3.14
C LEU A 213 24.51 -3.91 -4.53
N ASP A 214 25.20 -5.04 -4.62
CA ASP A 214 25.23 -5.85 -5.84
C ASP A 214 24.02 -6.80 -5.84
N LEU A 215 22.90 -6.32 -6.38
CA LEU A 215 21.62 -7.04 -6.46
C LEU A 215 21.24 -7.44 -7.89
N GLY A 216 21.99 -7.00 -8.90
CA GLY A 216 21.57 -7.00 -10.30
C GLY A 216 21.79 -8.32 -11.06
N GLN A 217 22.21 -9.40 -10.40
CA GLN A 217 22.48 -10.72 -10.99
C GLN A 217 23.26 -10.65 -12.32
N HIS A 218 24.49 -10.14 -12.28
CA HIS A 218 25.33 -9.85 -13.47
C HIS A 218 24.77 -8.77 -14.41
N GLY A 219 23.86 -7.93 -13.92
CA GLY A 219 23.10 -6.96 -14.69
C GLY A 219 21.91 -7.55 -15.45
N TYR A 220 21.58 -8.84 -15.22
CA TYR A 220 20.52 -9.55 -15.91
C TYR A 220 19.13 -9.29 -15.32
N ALA A 221 19.04 -9.20 -13.99
CA ALA A 221 17.78 -9.02 -13.28
C ALA A 221 17.99 -8.25 -11.97
N THR A 222 17.20 -7.19 -11.75
CA THR A 222 17.10 -6.50 -10.45
C THR A 222 15.87 -6.97 -9.68
N PRO A 223 15.81 -6.80 -8.34
CA PRO A 223 14.64 -7.19 -7.56
C PRO A 223 13.36 -6.53 -8.06
N ALA A 224 12.31 -7.33 -8.23
CA ALA A 224 10.97 -6.85 -8.55
C ALA A 224 10.21 -6.41 -7.29
N THR A 225 10.49 -7.04 -6.15
CA THR A 225 9.88 -6.72 -4.86
C THR A 225 10.91 -6.84 -3.74
N ALA A 226 10.64 -6.17 -2.61
CA ALA A 226 11.39 -6.33 -1.38
C ALA A 226 10.39 -6.39 -0.21
N THR A 227 10.37 -7.52 0.49
CA THR A 227 9.55 -7.72 1.68
C THR A 227 10.46 -7.73 2.90
N THR A 228 10.22 -6.85 3.86
CA THR A 228 11.08 -6.64 5.03
C THR A 228 10.37 -7.01 6.32
N GLY A 229 11.14 -7.51 7.28
CA GLY A 229 10.68 -7.89 8.61
C GLY A 229 11.85 -8.28 9.49
N ASP A 230 11.66 -8.25 10.81
CA ASP A 230 12.61 -8.86 11.76
C ASP A 230 12.18 -10.33 11.93
N PHE A 231 12.68 -11.19 11.03
CA PHE A 231 12.28 -12.59 10.95
C PHE A 231 13.03 -13.45 11.98
N ASP A 232 14.16 -12.97 12.50
CA ASP A 232 14.95 -13.68 13.50
C ASP A 232 14.94 -13.05 14.91
N GLY A 233 14.38 -11.85 15.05
CA GLY A 233 14.22 -11.16 16.31
C GLY A 233 15.52 -10.56 16.86
N ASP A 234 16.50 -10.26 15.99
CA ASP A 234 17.77 -9.66 16.39
C ASP A 234 17.74 -8.12 16.49
N GLY A 235 16.61 -7.52 16.09
CA GLY A 235 16.38 -6.08 16.08
C GLY A 235 16.91 -5.35 14.85
N ARG A 236 17.44 -6.08 13.85
CA ARG A 236 17.62 -5.61 12.49
C ARG A 236 16.50 -6.18 11.63
N ALA A 237 16.12 -5.44 10.60
CA ALA A 237 15.27 -5.98 9.57
C ALA A 237 16.09 -6.78 8.55
N GLU A 238 15.51 -7.89 8.13
CA GLU A 238 15.92 -8.66 6.97
C GLU A 238 15.12 -8.23 5.74
N VAL A 239 15.58 -8.67 4.56
CA VAL A 239 14.83 -8.51 3.32
C VAL A 239 14.80 -9.80 2.50
N VAL A 240 13.59 -10.13 2.05
CA VAL A 240 13.32 -11.11 1.01
C VAL A 240 13.05 -10.38 -0.30
N PHE A 241 13.93 -10.57 -1.28
CA PHE A 241 13.73 -10.09 -2.64
C PHE A 241 13.09 -11.18 -3.50
N THR A 242 12.18 -10.78 -4.40
CA THR A 242 11.79 -11.63 -5.54
C THR A 242 12.31 -11.02 -6.83
N TYR A 243 12.67 -11.89 -7.77
CA TYR A 243 13.17 -11.53 -9.10
C TYR A 243 12.24 -12.10 -10.17
N SER A 244 12.04 -11.34 -11.24
CA SER A 244 11.21 -11.74 -12.37
C SER A 244 12.04 -11.65 -13.66
N PHE A 245 12.25 -12.79 -14.32
CA PHE A 245 12.98 -12.91 -15.58
C PHE A 245 12.59 -14.22 -16.27
N ASP A 246 12.77 -14.31 -17.59
CA ASP A 246 12.52 -15.51 -18.39
C ASP A 246 13.83 -15.95 -19.08
N PRO A 247 14.58 -16.86 -18.45
CA PRO A 247 15.87 -17.29 -18.98
C PRO A 247 15.74 -18.43 -20.00
N GLU A 248 14.55 -19.06 -20.14
CA GLU A 248 14.40 -20.28 -20.96
C GLU A 248 14.55 -20.01 -22.45
N GLU A 249 14.18 -18.79 -22.88
CA GLU A 249 14.31 -18.33 -24.26
C GLU A 249 15.63 -17.56 -24.54
N ASP A 250 16.54 -17.48 -23.56
CA ASP A 250 17.77 -16.68 -23.64
C ASP A 250 19.04 -17.51 -23.38
N GLU A 251 19.73 -17.92 -24.46
CA GLU A 251 21.00 -18.64 -24.40
C GLU A 251 22.16 -17.84 -23.74
N THR A 252 21.97 -16.53 -23.50
CA THR A 252 22.95 -15.66 -22.84
C THR A 252 22.71 -15.48 -21.34
N ALA A 253 21.62 -16.04 -20.80
CA ALA A 253 21.29 -15.98 -19.39
C ALA A 253 22.41 -16.57 -18.50
N PRO A 254 22.82 -15.89 -17.41
CA PRO A 254 23.76 -16.46 -16.45
C PRO A 254 23.23 -17.78 -15.83
N ALA A 255 24.14 -18.71 -15.56
CA ALA A 255 23.76 -20.04 -15.05
C ALA A 255 23.39 -20.05 -13.55
N ASP A 256 23.69 -18.99 -12.82
CA ASP A 256 23.51 -18.84 -11.37
C ASP A 256 22.38 -17.86 -10.99
N LEU A 257 21.45 -17.63 -11.91
CA LEU A 257 20.26 -16.83 -11.65
C LEU A 257 19.38 -17.47 -10.56
N HIS A 258 18.76 -16.63 -9.73
CA HIS A 258 17.87 -17.04 -8.65
C HIS A 258 16.61 -16.17 -8.60
N GLY A 259 15.44 -16.80 -8.43
CA GLY A 259 14.16 -16.07 -8.34
C GLY A 259 13.91 -15.39 -7.00
N VAL A 260 14.71 -15.71 -5.97
CA VAL A 260 14.55 -15.22 -4.60
C VAL A 260 15.92 -14.90 -4.01
N GLY A 261 16.05 -13.80 -3.27
CA GLY A 261 17.23 -13.49 -2.45
C GLY A 261 16.84 -13.25 -1.00
N TYR A 262 17.61 -13.76 -0.05
CA TYR A 262 17.45 -13.47 1.39
C TYR A 262 18.70 -12.76 1.92
N TYR A 263 18.50 -11.63 2.59
CA TYR A 263 19.60 -10.85 3.12
C TYR A 263 19.33 -10.39 4.55
N GLU A 264 20.33 -10.59 5.40
CA GLU A 264 20.40 -10.02 6.74
C GLU A 264 20.69 -8.52 6.70
N GLY A 265 20.07 -7.79 7.61
CA GLY A 265 20.44 -6.41 7.91
C GLY A 265 21.89 -6.30 8.39
N GLY A 266 22.53 -5.15 8.17
CA GLY A 266 23.87 -4.93 8.67
C GLY A 266 24.39 -3.51 8.54
N GLY A 267 25.20 -3.07 9.51
CA GLY A 267 25.77 -1.72 9.53
C GLY A 267 26.76 -1.37 8.40
N ARG A 268 26.98 -2.24 7.42
CA ARG A 268 27.86 -2.01 6.26
C ARG A 268 27.23 -2.41 4.91
N GLY A 269 25.94 -2.71 4.91
CA GLY A 269 25.22 -3.26 3.77
C GLY A 269 24.45 -4.51 4.18
N LEU A 270 23.64 -4.99 3.25
CA LEU A 270 22.92 -6.24 3.37
C LEU A 270 23.88 -7.44 3.23
N VAL A 271 23.64 -8.50 4.00
CA VAL A 271 24.46 -9.72 3.97
C VAL A 271 23.63 -10.89 3.46
N ARG A 272 23.96 -11.40 2.27
CA ARG A 272 23.23 -12.53 1.66
C ARG A 272 23.36 -13.82 2.49
N ASP A 273 22.24 -14.44 2.87
CA ASP A 273 22.22 -15.82 3.40
C ASP A 273 21.64 -16.78 2.35
N THR A 274 22.55 -17.51 1.68
CA THR A 274 22.19 -18.46 0.63
C THR A 274 21.52 -19.73 1.15
N ARG A 275 21.61 -20.04 2.45
CA ARG A 275 20.88 -21.17 3.04
C ARG A 275 19.41 -20.82 3.24
N GLN A 276 19.11 -19.61 3.69
CA GLN A 276 17.73 -19.13 3.80
C GLN A 276 17.11 -18.96 2.43
N GLU A 277 17.86 -18.41 1.48
CA GLU A 277 17.46 -18.33 0.09
C GLU A 277 17.03 -19.70 -0.48
N ALA A 278 17.83 -20.74 -0.27
CA ALA A 278 17.50 -22.10 -0.74
C ALA A 278 16.25 -22.67 -0.07
N ARG A 279 15.98 -22.33 1.20
CA ARG A 279 14.77 -22.78 1.92
C ARG A 279 13.52 -22.14 1.33
N ILE A 280 13.56 -20.84 1.06
CA ILE A 280 12.42 -20.11 0.46
C ILE A 280 12.25 -20.54 -1.00
N GLY A 281 13.35 -20.63 -1.75
CA GLY A 281 13.35 -21.06 -3.15
C GLY A 281 12.80 -22.48 -3.35
N ALA A 282 12.95 -23.38 -2.38
CA ALA A 282 12.36 -24.72 -2.44
C ALA A 282 10.81 -24.72 -2.44
N LEU A 283 10.18 -23.61 -2.01
CA LEU A 283 8.72 -23.42 -2.05
C LEU A 283 8.25 -22.84 -3.38
N ALA A 284 9.16 -22.20 -4.13
CA ALA A 284 8.89 -21.51 -5.39
C ALA A 284 8.83 -22.44 -6.61
N GLY A 285 8.48 -23.71 -6.42
CA GLY A 285 8.39 -24.73 -7.48
C GLY A 285 7.22 -24.54 -8.45
N THR A 286 6.99 -23.32 -8.90
CA THR A 286 5.95 -22.91 -9.86
C THR A 286 6.61 -22.24 -11.06
N ASP A 287 6.12 -22.56 -12.26
CA ASP A 287 6.65 -22.08 -13.54
C ASP A 287 6.70 -20.53 -13.65
N ASP A 288 5.91 -19.81 -12.84
CA ASP A 288 5.78 -18.34 -12.86
C ASP A 288 6.53 -17.61 -11.70
N GLY A 289 7.34 -18.32 -10.89
CA GLY A 289 8.07 -17.73 -9.75
C GLY A 289 7.21 -17.34 -8.52
N LEU A 290 7.81 -16.73 -7.50
CA LEU A 290 7.09 -16.28 -6.30
C LEU A 290 6.31 -14.99 -6.59
N ARG A 291 5.00 -15.00 -6.29
CA ARG A 291 4.20 -13.77 -6.17
C ARG A 291 4.67 -12.96 -4.96
N THR A 292 4.38 -11.65 -4.94
CA THR A 292 4.83 -10.70 -3.89
C THR A 292 4.49 -11.22 -2.48
N PRO A 293 5.51 -11.56 -1.66
CA PRO A 293 5.30 -11.95 -0.27
C PRO A 293 4.90 -10.76 0.60
N VAL A 294 4.28 -11.04 1.74
CA VAL A 294 3.95 -10.05 2.78
C VAL A 294 4.56 -10.50 4.09
N ALA A 295 5.00 -9.54 4.90
CA ALA A 295 5.51 -9.78 6.25
C ALA A 295 4.41 -9.51 7.28
N GLY A 296 4.34 -10.31 8.34
CA GLY A 296 3.44 -10.11 9.48
C GLY A 296 3.52 -11.28 10.46
N ASP A 297 3.26 -11.04 11.74
CA ASP A 297 3.27 -12.09 12.78
C ASP A 297 1.98 -12.92 12.72
N ALA A 298 2.02 -14.04 11.99
CA ALA A 298 0.84 -14.84 11.68
C ALA A 298 0.52 -15.89 12.76
N ASP A 299 1.39 -16.09 13.74
CA ASP A 299 1.15 -17.00 14.86
C ASP A 299 1.14 -16.34 16.25
N GLY A 300 1.46 -15.05 16.32
CA GLY A 300 1.41 -14.23 17.53
C GLY A 300 2.60 -14.45 18.45
N ASP A 301 3.72 -14.96 17.95
CA ASP A 301 4.92 -15.25 18.75
C ASP A 301 5.85 -14.04 18.94
N GLY A 302 5.55 -12.92 18.26
CA GLY A 302 6.31 -11.67 18.29
C GLY A 302 7.50 -11.63 17.34
N LEU A 303 7.71 -12.67 16.52
CA LEU A 303 8.62 -12.64 15.38
C LEU A 303 7.82 -12.39 14.11
N THR A 304 8.44 -11.74 13.13
CA THR A 304 7.79 -11.55 11.85
C THR A 304 7.75 -12.87 11.09
N ASP A 305 6.63 -13.20 10.45
CA ASP A 305 6.52 -14.32 9.51
C ASP A 305 6.46 -13.84 8.06
N LEU A 306 6.74 -14.75 7.12
CA LEU A 306 6.61 -14.51 5.70
C LEU A 306 5.39 -15.24 5.12
N LEU A 307 4.43 -14.48 4.62
CA LEU A 307 3.23 -14.95 3.94
C LEU A 307 3.47 -14.92 2.43
N VAL A 308 3.51 -16.10 1.81
CA VAL A 308 3.86 -16.29 0.40
C VAL A 308 2.64 -16.77 -0.38
N PRO A 309 2.05 -15.94 -1.25
CA PRO A 309 0.99 -16.38 -2.16
C PRO A 309 1.56 -17.33 -3.22
N THR A 310 1.31 -18.63 -3.09
CA THR A 310 1.82 -19.65 -4.02
C THR A 310 0.75 -20.08 -5.02
N GLN A 311 1.19 -20.53 -6.19
CA GLN A 311 0.35 -21.31 -7.10
C GLN A 311 0.66 -22.80 -6.93
N LEU A 312 -0.19 -23.68 -7.47
CA LEU A 312 0.11 -25.12 -7.47
C LEU A 312 1.28 -25.45 -8.40
N ALA A 313 2.12 -26.40 -7.98
CA ALA A 313 3.23 -26.92 -8.79
C ALA A 313 2.78 -27.66 -10.07
N VAL A 314 1.53 -28.16 -10.12
CA VAL A 314 0.95 -28.76 -11.33
C VAL A 314 -0.55 -28.44 -11.38
N ALA A 315 -0.96 -27.63 -12.35
CA ALA A 315 -2.37 -27.43 -12.65
C ALA A 315 -2.93 -28.66 -13.40
N PRO A 316 -4.16 -29.14 -13.10
CA PRO A 316 -4.79 -30.19 -13.90
C PRO A 316 -4.89 -29.77 -15.38
N ALA A 317 -4.65 -30.69 -16.31
CA ALA A 317 -4.70 -30.39 -17.76
C ALA A 317 -6.02 -29.76 -18.22
N ASP A 318 -7.13 -30.08 -17.55
CA ASP A 318 -8.46 -29.54 -17.83
C ASP A 318 -8.73 -28.18 -17.15
N MET A 319 -7.86 -27.77 -16.23
CA MET A 319 -7.92 -26.49 -15.50
C MET A 319 -6.49 -25.96 -15.25
N PRO A 320 -5.77 -25.53 -16.30
CA PRO A 320 -4.35 -25.12 -16.22
C PRO A 320 -4.09 -23.87 -15.36
N GLY A 321 -5.13 -23.21 -14.83
CA GLY A 321 -5.03 -22.11 -13.87
C GLY A 321 -5.67 -22.41 -12.50
N ALA A 322 -5.99 -23.66 -12.18
CA ALA A 322 -6.59 -23.99 -10.89
C ALA A 322 -5.56 -24.07 -9.76
N GLY A 323 -5.84 -23.36 -8.67
CA GLY A 323 -5.21 -23.53 -7.35
C GLY A 323 -4.20 -22.46 -6.97
N GLY A 324 -4.66 -21.51 -6.16
CA GLY A 324 -3.80 -20.70 -5.30
C GLY A 324 -3.75 -21.30 -3.89
N ALA A 325 -2.64 -21.04 -3.21
CA ALA A 325 -2.45 -21.34 -1.81
C ALA A 325 -1.76 -20.15 -1.13
N LEU A 326 -1.85 -20.12 0.19
CA LEU A 326 -1.02 -19.27 1.03
C LEU A 326 -0.05 -20.17 1.78
N THR A 327 1.25 -19.94 1.61
CA THR A 327 2.30 -20.62 2.38
C THR A 327 2.84 -19.65 3.42
N ILE A 328 2.86 -20.06 4.68
CA ILE A 328 3.36 -19.27 5.80
C ILE A 328 4.68 -19.87 6.27
N LEU A 329 5.72 -19.05 6.27
CA LEU A 329 7.03 -19.38 6.82
C LEU A 329 7.23 -18.64 8.12
N TYR A 330 7.45 -19.39 9.18
CA TYR A 330 7.48 -18.82 10.52
C TYR A 330 8.85 -18.21 10.85
N GLY A 331 8.84 -17.04 11.46
CA GLY A 331 10.01 -16.41 12.06
C GLY A 331 10.64 -17.33 13.11
N ALA A 332 11.94 -17.22 13.27
CA ALA A 332 12.67 -17.95 14.31
C ALA A 332 14.04 -17.34 14.52
N LYS A 333 14.56 -17.38 15.75
CA LYS A 333 15.93 -16.92 16.09
C LYS A 333 17.07 -17.58 15.32
N SER A 334 16.80 -18.68 14.62
CA SER A 334 17.75 -19.33 13.72
C SER A 334 17.49 -19.03 12.23
N GLY A 335 16.67 -18.02 11.97
CA GLY A 335 16.17 -17.55 10.68
C GLY A 335 14.87 -18.24 10.25
N LEU A 336 14.23 -17.66 9.25
CA LEU A 336 12.92 -18.03 8.72
C LEU A 336 12.75 -19.55 8.45
N ASN A 337 11.59 -20.10 8.80
CA ASN A 337 11.20 -21.51 8.63
C ASN A 337 12.21 -22.50 9.23
N THR A 338 12.78 -22.17 10.39
CA THR A 338 13.62 -23.08 11.17
C THR A 338 12.90 -23.51 12.46
N GLY A 339 12.96 -24.79 12.81
CA GLY A 339 12.31 -25.33 14.01
C GLY A 339 10.82 -25.63 13.86
N ARG A 340 10.04 -24.73 13.25
CA ARG A 340 8.64 -24.94 12.85
C ARG A 340 8.58 -25.20 11.33
N LYS A 341 7.71 -26.12 10.91
CA LYS A 341 7.47 -26.39 9.49
C LYS A 341 6.48 -25.36 8.94
N GLU A 342 6.61 -25.03 7.67
CA GLU A 342 5.68 -24.17 6.95
C GLU A 342 4.24 -24.68 7.00
N THR A 343 3.28 -23.74 7.05
CA THR A 343 1.85 -24.01 6.92
C THR A 343 1.41 -23.68 5.51
N VAL A 344 0.67 -24.58 4.86
CA VAL A 344 0.08 -24.34 3.53
C VAL A 344 -1.44 -24.36 3.66
N ILE A 345 -2.08 -23.25 3.29
CA ILE A 345 -3.53 -23.06 3.37
C ILE A 345 -4.11 -22.97 1.97
N GLY A 346 -5.18 -23.71 1.70
CA GLY A 346 -5.78 -23.82 0.37
C GLY A 346 -5.23 -25.00 -0.43
N GLY A 347 -5.31 -24.92 -1.76
CA GLY A 347 -4.90 -26.00 -2.66
C GLY A 347 -5.98 -27.06 -3.00
N MET A 348 -5.59 -28.07 -3.79
CA MET A 348 -6.50 -29.02 -4.47
C MET A 348 -7.16 -30.08 -3.57
N ASP A 349 -6.68 -30.29 -2.33
CA ASP A 349 -7.26 -31.26 -1.37
C ASP A 349 -8.48 -30.70 -0.62
N THR A 350 -8.84 -29.44 -0.88
CA THR A 350 -10.04 -28.84 -0.31
C THR A 350 -11.25 -29.17 -1.19
N ALA A 351 -12.43 -29.34 -0.58
CA ALA A 351 -13.67 -29.67 -1.29
C ALA A 351 -14.06 -28.66 -2.40
N ASP A 352 -13.44 -27.47 -2.41
CA ASP A 352 -13.62 -26.41 -3.39
C ASP A 352 -12.40 -26.29 -4.33
N ARG A 353 -12.32 -27.21 -5.31
CA ARG A 353 -11.23 -27.33 -6.31
C ARG A 353 -11.13 -26.15 -7.31
N ARG A 354 -11.76 -24.99 -7.03
CA ARG A 354 -11.86 -23.82 -7.91
C ARG A 354 -11.27 -22.53 -7.31
N ARG A 355 -10.41 -22.65 -6.30
CA ARG A 355 -9.69 -21.51 -5.67
C ARG A 355 -8.53 -20.99 -6.52
N VAL A 356 -8.81 -20.60 -7.77
CA VAL A 356 -7.86 -19.89 -8.65
C VAL A 356 -7.39 -18.61 -7.95
N ASP A 357 -6.08 -18.41 -7.82
CA ASP A 357 -5.46 -17.24 -7.18
C ASP A 357 -5.78 -17.01 -5.69
N PHE A 358 -6.24 -18.03 -4.96
CA PHE A 358 -6.37 -17.91 -3.50
C PHE A 358 -5.03 -17.56 -2.84
N GLY A 359 -5.10 -16.87 -1.70
CA GLY A 359 -3.94 -16.42 -0.94
C GLY A 359 -3.33 -15.11 -1.44
N SER A 360 -3.94 -14.44 -2.42
CA SER A 360 -3.42 -13.18 -2.97
C SER A 360 -3.56 -12.02 -1.99
N SER A 361 -2.58 -11.11 -1.96
CA SER A 361 -2.58 -9.89 -1.12
C SER A 361 -2.98 -10.16 0.35
N PRO A 362 -2.28 -11.08 1.04
CA PRO A 362 -2.58 -11.41 2.42
C PRO A 362 -2.32 -10.20 3.34
N SER A 363 -3.02 -10.15 4.46
CA SER A 363 -2.71 -9.26 5.58
C SER A 363 -3.02 -9.96 6.88
N VAL A 364 -2.32 -9.54 7.93
CA VAL A 364 -2.39 -10.11 9.27
C VAL A 364 -2.91 -9.04 10.22
N GLY A 365 -3.80 -9.43 11.14
CA GLY A 365 -4.39 -8.55 12.15
C GLY A 365 -5.48 -9.27 12.92
N ASP A 366 -5.89 -8.75 14.07
CA ASP A 366 -6.88 -9.37 14.95
C ASP A 366 -8.29 -8.81 14.62
N VAL A 367 -9.03 -9.47 13.73
CA VAL A 367 -10.33 -9.00 13.24
C VAL A 367 -11.44 -9.32 14.25
N ASP A 368 -11.29 -10.38 15.04
CA ASP A 368 -12.26 -10.79 16.06
C ASP A 368 -11.91 -10.42 17.51
N ALA A 369 -10.80 -9.69 17.70
CA ALA A 369 -10.28 -9.22 18.99
C ALA A 369 -10.07 -10.35 20.02
N ASP A 370 -9.79 -11.57 19.55
CA ASP A 370 -9.57 -12.72 20.43
C ASP A 370 -8.13 -12.85 20.93
N GLY A 371 -7.26 -11.93 20.50
CA GLY A 371 -5.84 -11.87 20.82
C GLY A 371 -4.97 -12.80 19.99
N LYS A 372 -5.51 -13.42 18.93
CA LYS A 372 -4.74 -14.23 17.98
C LYS A 372 -4.77 -13.56 16.61
N PRO A 373 -3.66 -13.55 15.86
CA PRO A 373 -3.65 -12.97 14.53
C PRO A 373 -4.55 -13.74 13.57
N ASP A 374 -5.45 -13.02 12.90
CA ASP A 374 -6.21 -13.51 11.76
C ASP A 374 -5.49 -13.20 10.45
N ILE A 375 -5.90 -13.88 9.38
CA ILE A 375 -5.40 -13.63 8.04
C ILE A 375 -6.56 -13.28 7.10
N VAL A 376 -6.42 -12.18 6.36
CA VAL A 376 -7.34 -11.80 5.29
C VAL A 376 -6.67 -11.95 3.93
N VAL A 377 -7.29 -12.71 3.02
CA VAL A 377 -6.77 -12.97 1.67
C VAL A 377 -7.79 -12.70 0.56
N ASN A 378 -7.28 -12.38 -0.62
CA ASN A 378 -8.06 -12.28 -1.84
C ASN A 378 -8.07 -13.59 -2.65
N THR A 379 -9.16 -13.80 -3.38
CA THR A 379 -9.26 -14.75 -4.51
C THR A 379 -9.73 -14.01 -5.78
N PRO A 380 -8.85 -13.30 -6.50
CA PRO A 380 -9.25 -12.43 -7.60
C PRO A 380 -10.00 -13.15 -8.73
N GLY A 381 -9.58 -14.37 -9.09
CA GLY A 381 -10.20 -15.17 -10.16
C GLY A 381 -11.61 -15.68 -9.86
N PHE A 382 -12.12 -15.49 -8.64
CA PHE A 382 -13.42 -16.01 -8.22
C PHE A 382 -14.55 -15.56 -9.16
N ARG A 383 -15.34 -16.52 -9.65
CA ARG A 383 -16.61 -16.33 -10.38
C ARG A 383 -16.55 -15.24 -11.47
N ARG A 384 -15.71 -15.44 -12.49
CA ARG A 384 -15.48 -14.49 -13.60
C ARG A 384 -14.97 -13.14 -13.08
N HIS A 385 -13.87 -13.18 -12.32
CA HIS A 385 -13.20 -12.01 -11.73
C HIS A 385 -14.11 -11.12 -10.89
N ASP A 386 -15.12 -11.72 -10.26
CA ASP A 386 -15.87 -11.03 -9.23
C ASP A 386 -14.99 -10.67 -8.03
N GLY A 387 -13.96 -11.47 -7.78
CA GLY A 387 -13.19 -11.39 -6.56
C GLY A 387 -13.99 -11.86 -5.34
N LYS A 388 -13.28 -12.33 -4.33
CA LYS A 388 -13.81 -12.52 -2.97
C LYS A 388 -12.69 -12.30 -1.98
N VAL A 389 -13.09 -11.85 -0.79
CA VAL A 389 -12.24 -11.72 0.39
C VAL A 389 -12.56 -12.89 1.31
N THR A 390 -11.53 -13.50 1.88
CA THR A 390 -11.65 -14.60 2.85
C THR A 390 -10.90 -14.21 4.12
N LEU A 391 -11.60 -14.17 5.24
CA LEU A 391 -11.04 -14.10 6.59
C LEU A 391 -10.75 -15.53 7.06
N LEU A 392 -9.57 -15.73 7.63
CA LEU A 392 -9.10 -16.96 8.23
C LEU A 392 -8.83 -16.66 9.71
N PRO A 393 -9.74 -17.05 10.62
CA PRO A 393 -9.53 -16.81 12.04
C PRO A 393 -8.30 -17.54 12.59
N GLY A 394 -7.61 -16.90 13.53
CA GLY A 394 -6.47 -17.45 14.25
C GLY A 394 -6.86 -18.67 15.09
N GLY A 395 -6.28 -19.82 14.79
CA GLY A 395 -6.49 -21.04 15.58
C GLY A 395 -5.75 -21.02 16.92
N ALA A 396 -6.06 -21.99 17.78
CA ALA A 396 -5.31 -22.21 19.02
C ALA A 396 -3.80 -22.35 18.73
N ASP A 397 -2.97 -21.78 19.62
CA ASP A 397 -1.50 -21.74 19.50
C ASP A 397 -0.98 -21.12 18.18
N GLY A 398 -1.72 -20.17 17.59
CA GLY A 398 -1.31 -19.48 16.36
C GLY A 398 -1.40 -20.35 15.11
N ALA A 399 -2.26 -21.38 15.12
CA ALA A 399 -2.44 -22.29 14.00
C ALA A 399 -3.36 -21.69 12.93
N GLN A 400 -2.82 -21.43 11.75
CA GLN A 400 -3.58 -20.87 10.62
C GLN A 400 -4.21 -21.98 9.76
N SER A 401 -5.50 -21.87 9.43
CA SER A 401 -6.21 -22.88 8.63
C SER A 401 -7.46 -22.33 7.94
N LEU A 402 -8.22 -23.17 7.23
CA LEU A 402 -9.54 -22.82 6.70
C LEU A 402 -10.68 -23.05 7.71
N ALA A 403 -10.38 -23.53 8.92
CA ALA A 403 -11.40 -23.75 9.93
C ALA A 403 -11.98 -22.40 10.37
N GLY A 404 -13.31 -22.27 10.32
CA GLY A 404 -13.98 -21.02 10.66
C GLY A 404 -13.86 -19.93 9.59
N GLU A 405 -13.37 -20.23 8.38
CA GLU A 405 -13.23 -19.19 7.34
C GLU A 405 -14.55 -18.44 7.09
N GLN A 406 -14.44 -17.13 6.89
CA GLN A 406 -15.56 -16.29 6.50
C GLN A 406 -15.30 -15.69 5.13
N VAL A 407 -16.29 -15.77 4.24
CA VAL A 407 -16.18 -15.30 2.86
C VAL A 407 -17.12 -14.12 2.62
N VAL A 408 -16.57 -13.04 2.09
CA VAL A 408 -17.31 -11.86 1.63
C VAL A 408 -17.05 -11.65 0.15
N ASP A 409 -18.11 -11.60 -0.66
CA ASP A 409 -18.06 -11.25 -2.07
C ASP A 409 -19.15 -10.24 -2.43
N ALA A 410 -19.11 -9.74 -3.66
CA ALA A 410 -20.02 -8.69 -4.11
C ALA A 410 -21.53 -9.03 -4.03
N ARG A 411 -21.89 -10.30 -3.83
CA ARG A 411 -23.26 -10.80 -3.66
C ARG A 411 -23.58 -11.20 -2.22
N THR A 412 -22.67 -11.04 -1.26
CA THR A 412 -22.96 -11.28 0.16
C THR A 412 -24.11 -10.38 0.61
N GLY A 413 -25.16 -11.00 1.18
CA GLY A 413 -26.35 -10.28 1.61
C GLY A 413 -26.07 -9.34 2.78
N GLY A 414 -26.64 -8.13 2.73
CA GLY A 414 -26.44 -7.10 3.76
C GLY A 414 -25.46 -6.00 3.32
N LEU A 415 -24.58 -6.28 2.36
CA LEU A 415 -23.64 -5.28 1.86
C LEU A 415 -24.37 -4.07 1.26
N PRO A 416 -23.90 -2.84 1.52
CA PRO A 416 -24.44 -1.64 0.91
C PRO A 416 -24.02 -1.50 -0.56
N GLY A 417 -24.69 -0.58 -1.24
CA GLY A 417 -24.39 -0.21 -2.62
C GLY A 417 -24.90 -1.22 -3.66
N THR A 418 -24.54 -0.96 -4.90
CA THR A 418 -25.00 -1.74 -6.06
C THR A 418 -23.81 -2.38 -6.78
N PRO A 419 -23.60 -3.70 -6.66
CA PRO A 419 -22.57 -4.40 -7.42
C PRO A 419 -22.92 -4.45 -8.91
N ASN A 420 -21.93 -4.71 -9.75
CA ASN A 420 -22.15 -5.05 -11.16
C ASN A 420 -22.89 -6.39 -11.25
N PRO A 421 -24.10 -6.45 -11.87
CA PRO A 421 -24.87 -7.69 -11.94
C PRO A 421 -24.22 -8.75 -12.83
N TYR A 422 -23.28 -8.36 -13.71
CA TYR A 422 -22.66 -9.21 -14.73
C TYR A 422 -21.31 -9.81 -14.34
N TYR A 423 -21.02 -9.94 -13.05
CA TYR A 423 -19.71 -10.37 -12.51
C TYR A 423 -18.62 -9.29 -12.65
N TRP A 424 -17.32 -9.63 -12.64
CA TRP A 424 -16.20 -8.69 -12.86
C TRP A 424 -16.09 -7.55 -11.85
N ASN A 425 -16.68 -7.70 -10.67
CA ASN A 425 -16.64 -6.65 -9.65
C ASN A 425 -15.22 -6.32 -9.19
N ALA A 426 -14.26 -7.23 -9.38
CA ALA A 426 -12.90 -7.15 -8.87
C ALA A 426 -12.88 -6.77 -7.38
N PHE A 427 -13.78 -7.38 -6.61
CA PHE A 427 -13.97 -7.20 -5.18
C PHE A 427 -12.71 -7.69 -4.46
N GLY A 428 -11.81 -6.75 -4.16
CA GLY A 428 -10.48 -7.05 -3.65
C GLY A 428 -10.13 -6.20 -2.43
N HIS A 429 -9.66 -6.87 -1.40
CA HIS A 429 -9.03 -6.29 -0.22
C HIS A 429 -7.85 -5.38 -0.61
N ARG A 430 -7.73 -4.25 0.09
CA ARG A 430 -6.68 -3.23 -0.01
C ARG A 430 -5.90 -3.22 1.31
N PRO A 431 -4.79 -3.98 1.40
CA PRO A 431 -3.91 -3.99 2.57
C PRO A 431 -3.42 -2.61 3.01
N PRO A 432 -3.05 -2.45 4.30
CA PRO A 432 -3.13 -3.46 5.37
C PRO A 432 -4.55 -3.55 5.98
N LEU A 433 -4.70 -4.40 7.01
CA LEU A 433 -5.84 -4.28 7.94
C LEU A 433 -5.60 -3.07 8.85
N LEU A 434 -6.68 -2.42 9.29
CA LEU A 434 -6.65 -1.14 9.99
C LEU A 434 -7.74 -1.10 11.07
N ASP A 435 -7.48 -0.65 12.28
CA ASP A 435 -8.52 -0.31 13.27
C ASP A 435 -8.97 1.14 13.06
N VAL A 436 -9.88 1.38 12.11
CA VAL A 436 -10.21 2.75 11.67
C VAL A 436 -11.22 3.46 12.58
N ASP A 437 -11.72 2.79 13.64
CA ASP A 437 -12.57 3.39 14.68
C ASP A 437 -12.17 3.12 16.15
N ASP A 438 -10.97 2.62 16.40
CA ASP A 438 -10.38 2.40 17.73
C ASP A 438 -11.30 1.53 18.61
N ASP A 439 -11.86 0.47 18.02
CA ASP A 439 -12.73 -0.47 18.71
C ASP A 439 -12.02 -1.76 19.14
N GLY A 440 -10.74 -1.89 18.78
CA GLY A 440 -9.88 -3.04 19.09
C GLY A 440 -9.98 -4.17 18.08
N HIS A 441 -10.79 -4.01 17.02
CA HIS A 441 -10.87 -4.96 15.92
C HIS A 441 -10.19 -4.40 14.66
N ALA A 442 -9.43 -5.26 13.99
CA ALA A 442 -8.87 -4.93 12.69
C ALA A 442 -9.95 -4.96 11.59
N ASP A 443 -10.00 -3.92 10.76
CA ASP A 443 -10.93 -3.80 9.63
C ASP A 443 -10.24 -4.05 8.29
N ALA A 444 -11.04 -4.48 7.30
CA ALA A 444 -10.59 -4.62 5.93
C ALA A 444 -11.23 -3.58 5.01
N VAL A 445 -10.43 -2.85 4.25
CA VAL A 445 -10.92 -2.01 3.16
C VAL A 445 -10.96 -2.80 1.86
N VAL A 446 -12.09 -2.82 1.19
CA VAL A 446 -12.30 -3.50 -0.10
C VAL A 446 -12.63 -2.49 -1.16
N PHE A 447 -12.04 -2.63 -2.35
CA PHE A 447 -12.42 -1.83 -3.52
C PHE A 447 -13.12 -2.68 -4.57
N GLY A 448 -14.27 -2.20 -5.04
CA GLY A 448 -15.00 -2.76 -6.18
C GLY A 448 -15.09 -1.74 -7.32
N PRO A 449 -14.20 -1.71 -8.32
CA PRO A 449 -14.19 -0.69 -9.38
C PRO A 449 -15.48 -0.64 -10.22
N LEU A 450 -16.24 -1.75 -10.31
CA LEU A 450 -17.48 -1.79 -11.08
C LEU A 450 -18.75 -1.48 -10.26
N TYR A 451 -18.62 -1.23 -8.95
CA TYR A 451 -19.72 -0.81 -8.10
C TYR A 451 -20.30 0.54 -8.53
N GLU A 452 -21.53 0.80 -8.09
CA GLU A 452 -22.20 2.09 -8.26
C GLU A 452 -22.23 2.53 -9.74
N LYS A 453 -22.55 1.57 -10.63
CA LYS A 453 -22.57 1.76 -12.09
C LYS A 453 -21.20 2.20 -12.63
N ARG A 454 -20.12 1.52 -12.21
CA ARG A 454 -18.73 1.78 -12.60
C ARG A 454 -18.16 3.10 -12.08
N LYS A 455 -18.75 3.65 -11.00
CA LYS A 455 -18.16 4.75 -10.24
C LYS A 455 -17.11 4.27 -9.23
N GLY A 456 -17.08 2.96 -8.97
CA GLY A 456 -16.25 2.36 -7.92
C GLY A 456 -16.82 2.61 -6.53
N ALA A 457 -16.52 1.71 -5.61
CA ALA A 457 -16.83 1.87 -4.20
C ALA A 457 -15.73 1.26 -3.34
N TYR A 458 -15.37 1.97 -2.27
CA TYR A 458 -14.68 1.44 -1.13
C TYR A 458 -15.72 0.94 -0.13
N LEU A 459 -15.53 -0.27 0.38
CA LEU A 459 -16.32 -0.88 1.43
C LEU A 459 -15.38 -1.16 2.60
N VAL A 460 -15.62 -0.55 3.76
CA VAL A 460 -14.90 -0.87 5.01
C VAL A 460 -15.69 -1.97 5.70
N LEU A 461 -15.13 -3.18 5.68
CA LEU A 461 -15.68 -4.35 6.37
C LEU A 461 -15.19 -4.29 7.82
N ARG A 462 -16.12 -3.97 8.73
CA ARG A 462 -15.77 -3.85 10.14
C ARG A 462 -15.52 -5.19 10.80
N GLY A 463 -14.42 -5.28 11.54
CA GLY A 463 -14.18 -6.39 12.47
C GLY A 463 -15.20 -6.38 13.61
N THR A 464 -15.43 -7.55 14.20
CA THR A 464 -16.32 -7.78 15.33
C THR A 464 -15.91 -9.09 15.99
N ASP A 465 -16.37 -9.38 17.21
CA ASP A 465 -16.19 -10.68 17.89
C ASP A 465 -16.53 -11.94 17.05
N ASP A 466 -17.30 -11.80 15.96
CA ASP A 466 -17.71 -12.89 15.07
C ASP A 466 -17.04 -12.80 13.66
N GLY A 467 -16.00 -11.97 13.50
CA GLY A 467 -15.37 -11.62 12.22
C GLY A 467 -16.05 -10.42 11.54
N PHE A 468 -16.16 -10.43 10.21
CA PHE A 468 -16.80 -9.33 9.48
C PHE A 468 -18.33 -9.35 9.61
N ASP A 469 -18.98 -8.19 9.82
CA ASP A 469 -20.44 -8.06 9.70
C ASP A 469 -20.83 -7.35 8.39
N PRO A 470 -21.34 -8.07 7.35
CA PRO A 470 -21.76 -7.46 6.09
C PRO A 470 -22.85 -6.39 6.21
N LYS A 471 -23.55 -6.28 7.36
CA LYS A 471 -24.57 -5.27 7.61
C LYS A 471 -24.01 -4.00 8.25
N LYS A 472 -22.79 -4.04 8.78
CA LYS A 472 -22.07 -2.91 9.38
C LYS A 472 -20.89 -2.49 8.48
N VAL A 473 -21.20 -2.19 7.23
CA VAL A 473 -20.18 -1.82 6.25
C VAL A 473 -20.32 -0.34 5.93
N GLN A 474 -19.23 0.41 6.09
CA GLN A 474 -19.15 1.76 5.58
C GLN A 474 -18.90 1.71 4.07
N LEU A 475 -19.63 2.51 3.29
CA LEU A 475 -19.42 2.63 1.85
C LEU A 475 -19.19 4.09 1.47
N PHE A 476 -18.13 4.33 0.70
CA PHE A 476 -17.91 5.60 0.02
C PHE A 476 -17.36 5.37 -1.39
N THR A 477 -17.48 6.39 -2.25
CA THR A 477 -17.03 6.32 -3.64
C THR A 477 -15.77 7.16 -3.82
N PRO A 478 -14.94 6.87 -4.85
CA PRO A 478 -13.86 7.76 -5.25
C PRO A 478 -14.31 9.22 -5.45
N ASP A 479 -15.53 9.45 -5.94
CA ASP A 479 -16.14 10.78 -6.09
C ASP A 479 -16.37 11.49 -4.75
N ALA A 480 -16.77 10.76 -3.71
CA ALA A 480 -16.98 11.29 -2.36
C ALA A 480 -15.69 11.78 -1.71
N ILE A 481 -14.55 11.17 -2.07
CA ILE A 481 -13.21 11.62 -1.68
C ILE A 481 -12.57 12.49 -2.77
N GLY A 482 -13.35 13.04 -3.70
CA GLY A 482 -12.96 14.07 -4.67
C GLY A 482 -12.11 13.61 -5.85
N VAL A 483 -12.07 12.31 -6.15
CA VAL A 483 -11.39 11.73 -7.30
C VAL A 483 -12.36 10.87 -8.12
N PRO A 484 -13.17 11.46 -9.01
CA PRO A 484 -14.16 10.70 -9.78
C PRO A 484 -13.51 9.62 -10.63
N LEU A 485 -13.90 8.36 -10.43
CA LEU A 485 -13.36 7.22 -11.16
C LEU A 485 -13.92 7.15 -12.59
N ARG A 486 -13.01 6.98 -13.55
CA ARG A 486 -13.32 6.70 -14.96
C ARG A 486 -12.43 5.57 -15.43
N LEU A 487 -13.02 4.42 -15.62
CA LEU A 487 -12.31 3.24 -16.12
C LEU A 487 -12.00 3.38 -17.62
N LYS A 488 -10.89 2.79 -18.05
CA LYS A 488 -10.45 2.71 -19.45
C LYS A 488 -11.50 2.07 -20.37
#